data_AF-A0AB39ZLC2-F1
#
_entry.id   AF-A0AB39ZLC2-F1
#
_cell.length_a   1.000
_cell.length_b   1.000
_cell.length_c   1.000
_cell.angle_alpha   90.00
_cell.angle_beta   90.00
_cell.angle_gamma   90.00
#
_symmetry.space_group_name_H-M   'P 1'
#
loop_
_entity.id
_entity.type
_entity.pdbx_description
1 polymer ?
#
loop_
_entity_poly.entity_id
_entity_poly.type
_entity_poly.pdbx_seq_one_letter_code
_entity_poly.pdbx_strand_id
1 'polypeptide(L)'
;MFQSLRSLVGGKPIKREGTRRAADGIEPEAIVDLTEDPVIKQLVDRNKDPCICPVCIDVVKEPVATKCGHVFCKECLTRAMGPSKLCPKCRKTETSFVRLYTYLP
;
A
#
# COMPACT_ATOMS: atom_id res chain seq x y z
N MET A 1 -44.86 -8.67 -39.52
CA MET A 1 -43.69 -9.43 -40.02
C MET A 1 -42.47 -8.93 -39.27
N PHE A 2 -41.65 -9.89 -38.82
CA PHE A 2 -40.50 -9.73 -37.93
C PHE A 2 -39.32 -8.99 -38.55
N GLN A 3 -38.34 -8.72 -37.68
CA GLN A 3 -36.90 -8.45 -37.88
C GLN A 3 -36.52 -6.97 -37.76
N SER A 4 -35.52 -6.56 -37.00
CA SER A 4 -34.74 -7.12 -35.89
C SER A 4 -34.01 -5.91 -35.30
N LEU A 5 -33.86 -5.87 -33.98
CA LEU A 5 -33.22 -4.81 -33.22
C LEU A 5 -31.69 -4.84 -33.34
N ARG A 6 -31.06 -3.65 -33.26
CA ARG A 6 -29.71 -3.36 -32.72
C ARG A 6 -28.54 -3.88 -33.57
N SER A 7 -27.54 -3.09 -33.95
CA SER A 7 -26.43 -2.60 -33.11
C SER A 7 -25.35 -2.08 -34.08
N LEU A 8 -24.82 -0.87 -33.91
CA LEU A 8 -23.52 -0.57 -33.27
C LEU A 8 -22.25 -0.97 -34.06
N VAL A 9 -21.31 -0.02 -34.07
CA VAL A 9 -19.84 -0.13 -34.22
C VAL A 9 -19.25 -0.16 -35.64
N GLY A 10 -19.02 1.04 -36.19
CA GLY A 10 -17.98 1.29 -37.19
C GLY A 10 -16.76 1.97 -36.54
N GLY A 11 -15.93 1.22 -35.83
CA GLY A 11 -14.70 1.72 -35.20
C GLY A 11 -13.65 0.62 -35.11
N LYS A 12 -12.48 0.88 -35.70
CA LYS A 12 -11.44 -0.09 -36.12
C LYS A 12 -10.72 -0.82 -34.97
N PRO A 13 -10.17 -2.02 -35.20
CA PRO A 13 -9.44 -2.78 -34.19
C PRO A 13 -8.01 -2.24 -33.97
N ILE A 14 -7.61 -2.09 -32.70
CA ILE A 14 -6.22 -1.83 -32.29
C ILE A 14 -5.48 -3.17 -32.23
N LYS A 15 -4.32 -3.25 -32.91
CA LYS A 15 -3.45 -4.44 -32.93
C LYS A 15 -2.68 -4.56 -31.61
N ARG A 16 -2.56 -5.80 -31.16
CA ARG A 16 -2.00 -6.26 -29.87
C ARG A 16 -0.63 -6.89 -30.15
N GLU A 17 0.44 -6.31 -29.60
CA GLU A 17 1.72 -6.99 -29.41
C GLU A 17 1.73 -7.62 -28.03
N GLY A 18 1.74 -8.95 -27.97
CA GLY A 18 1.72 -9.71 -26.73
C GLY A 18 3.13 -10.04 -26.24
N THR A 19 3.24 -10.23 -24.92
CA THR A 19 4.24 -11.13 -24.35
C THR A 19 3.53 -12.28 -23.63
N ARG A 20 4.04 -13.46 -23.94
CA ARG A 20 3.45 -14.78 -23.72
C ARG A 20 3.76 -15.24 -22.29
N ARG A 21 2.78 -15.84 -21.61
CA ARG A 21 2.83 -17.13 -20.87
C ARG A 21 1.71 -17.21 -19.83
N ALA A 22 0.64 -17.95 -20.14
CA ALA A 22 -0.21 -18.61 -19.15
C ALA A 22 -0.39 -20.05 -19.64
N ALA A 23 0.21 -21.01 -18.95
CA ALA A 23 0.17 -22.43 -19.33
C ALA A 23 -1.09 -23.16 -18.83
N ASP A 24 -1.92 -22.49 -18.02
CA ASP A 24 -2.97 -23.17 -17.25
C ASP A 24 -4.39 -23.01 -17.82
N GLY A 25 -4.55 -22.31 -18.96
CA GLY A 25 -5.84 -22.25 -19.69
C GLY A 25 -7.03 -21.68 -18.90
N ILE A 26 -6.78 -21.06 -17.75
CA ILE A 26 -7.77 -20.38 -16.94
C ILE A 26 -7.74 -18.91 -17.34
N GLU A 27 -8.69 -18.53 -18.20
CA GLU A 27 -8.95 -17.13 -18.51
C GLU A 27 -9.41 -16.43 -17.23
N PRO A 28 -8.73 -15.36 -16.77
CA PRO A 28 -9.23 -14.57 -15.64
C PRO A 28 -10.56 -13.92 -16.05
N GLU A 29 -11.63 -14.16 -15.29
CA GLU A 29 -12.99 -13.68 -15.60
C GLU A 29 -13.10 -12.15 -15.68
N ALA A 30 -12.11 -11.41 -15.17
CA ALA A 30 -11.91 -9.99 -15.50
C ALA A 30 -10.45 -9.57 -15.22
N ILE A 31 -9.78 -8.95 -16.19
CA ILE A 31 -8.60 -8.13 -15.92
C ILE A 31 -9.14 -6.77 -15.45
N VAL A 32 -9.25 -6.59 -14.13
CA VAL A 32 -9.53 -5.27 -13.54
C VAL A 32 -8.22 -4.48 -13.50
N ASP A 33 -8.08 -3.52 -14.41
CA ASP A 33 -6.97 -2.56 -14.37
C ASP A 33 -7.22 -1.58 -13.21
N LEU A 34 -6.63 -1.90 -12.05
CA LEU A 34 -6.74 -1.15 -10.80
C LEU A 34 -6.23 0.29 -10.89
N THR A 35 -5.65 0.72 -12.02
CA THR A 35 -5.22 2.10 -12.23
C THR A 35 -6.35 3.03 -12.68
N GLU A 36 -7.49 2.50 -13.13
CA GLU A 36 -8.63 3.31 -13.59
C GLU A 36 -9.85 3.27 -12.65
N ASP A 37 -9.83 2.45 -11.59
CA ASP A 37 -10.91 2.39 -10.62
C ASP A 37 -10.98 3.68 -9.76
N PRO A 38 -12.06 4.50 -9.87
CA PRO A 38 -12.20 5.74 -9.10
C PRO A 38 -12.36 5.50 -7.60
N VAL A 39 -12.57 4.25 -7.19
CA VAL A 39 -12.61 3.80 -5.79
C VAL A 39 -11.21 3.75 -5.19
N ILE A 40 -10.21 3.24 -5.94
CA ILE A 40 -8.81 3.15 -5.47
C ILE A 40 -8.19 4.56 -5.39
N LYS A 41 -8.49 5.44 -6.35
CA LYS A 41 -8.00 6.83 -6.33
C LYS A 41 -8.44 7.58 -5.06
N GLN A 42 -9.68 7.36 -4.61
CA GLN A 42 -10.19 7.97 -3.37
C GLN A 42 -9.59 7.37 -2.09
N LEU A 43 -9.12 6.11 -2.12
CA LEU A 43 -8.38 5.50 -1.01
C LEU A 43 -6.91 5.94 -0.97
N VAL A 44 -6.35 6.29 -2.13
CA VAL A 44 -4.94 6.70 -2.28
C VAL A 44 -4.74 8.19 -1.96
N ASP A 45 -5.79 9.02 -2.09
CA ASP A 45 -5.67 10.49 -2.03
C ASP A 45 -6.17 11.17 -0.74
N ARG A 46 -6.68 10.45 0.27
CA ARG A 46 -7.23 11.12 1.49
C ARG A 46 -6.51 10.90 2.81
N ASN A 47 -5.50 10.02 2.90
CA ASN A 47 -4.88 9.76 4.22
C ASN A 47 -3.42 9.32 4.21
N LYS A 48 -2.65 9.63 3.16
CA LYS A 48 -1.17 9.52 3.19
C LYS A 48 -0.57 10.67 3.99
N ASP A 49 -1.08 10.92 5.19
CA ASP A 49 -0.31 11.70 6.14
C ASP A 49 1.00 10.93 6.35
N PRO A 50 2.16 11.56 6.11
CA PRO A 50 3.43 10.90 6.39
C PRO A 50 3.40 10.47 7.85
N CYS A 51 3.78 9.22 8.13
CA CYS A 51 3.90 8.78 9.51
C CYS A 51 4.90 9.69 10.22
N ILE A 52 4.44 10.50 11.18
CA ILE A 52 5.28 11.42 11.96
C ILE A 52 5.79 10.70 13.20
N CYS A 53 7.10 10.74 13.41
CA CYS A 53 7.73 10.20 14.60
C CYS A 53 7.41 11.12 15.79
N PRO A 54 6.78 10.63 16.87
CA PRO A 54 6.44 11.46 18.02
C PRO A 54 7.64 11.91 18.86
N VAL A 55 8.85 11.39 18.57
CA VAL A 55 10.09 11.75 19.29
C VAL A 55 10.81 12.91 18.62
N CYS A 56 10.95 12.88 17.29
CA CYS A 56 11.61 13.95 16.52
C CYS A 56 10.63 14.89 15.80
N ILE A 57 9.33 14.60 15.84
CA ILE A 57 8.24 15.40 15.24
C ILE A 57 8.48 15.63 13.74
N ASP A 58 9.02 14.62 13.07
CA ASP A 58 9.37 14.63 11.65
C ASP A 58 8.95 13.30 11.00
N VAL A 59 8.97 13.24 9.68
CA VAL A 59 8.67 12.04 8.89
C VAL A 59 9.56 10.89 9.36
N VAL A 60 8.93 9.74 9.64
CA VAL A 60 9.64 8.57 10.15
C VAL A 60 10.67 8.06 9.13
N LYS A 61 11.94 8.03 9.54
CA LYS A 61 13.05 7.43 8.80
C LYS A 61 13.33 6.03 9.35
N GLU A 62 13.41 5.03 8.48
CA GLU A 62 13.51 3.61 8.86
C GLU A 62 12.44 3.23 9.91
N PRO A 63 11.16 3.17 9.53
CA PRO A 63 10.08 2.95 10.47
C PRO A 63 10.24 1.63 11.24
N VAL A 64 10.19 1.72 12.56
CA VAL A 64 10.17 0.58 13.46
C VAL A 64 8.92 0.60 14.31
N ALA A 65 8.26 -0.54 14.44
CA ALA A 65 7.10 -0.72 15.29
C ALA A 65 7.48 -1.48 16.57
N THR A 66 7.02 -0.97 17.70
CA THR A 66 7.11 -1.61 19.01
C THR A 66 5.97 -2.62 19.21
N LYS A 67 6.06 -3.53 20.18
CA LYS A 67 4.98 -4.51 20.46
C LYS A 67 3.68 -3.84 20.89
N CYS A 68 3.77 -2.66 21.52
CA CYS A 68 2.58 -1.86 21.82
C CYS A 68 1.92 -1.19 20.59
N GLY A 69 2.48 -1.34 19.38
CA GLY A 69 1.90 -0.84 18.14
C GLY A 69 2.29 0.59 17.77
N HIS A 70 3.21 1.23 18.52
CA HIS A 70 3.68 2.56 18.19
C HIS A 70 4.88 2.53 17.23
N VAL A 71 4.88 3.45 16.27
CA VAL A 71 5.90 3.58 15.23
C VAL A 71 6.81 4.77 15.49
N PHE A 72 8.11 4.57 15.28
CA PHE A 72 9.15 5.59 15.49
C PHE A 72 10.26 5.44 14.44
N CYS A 73 11.15 6.42 14.34
CA CYS A 73 12.43 6.23 13.65
C CYS A 73 13.28 5.21 14.43
N LYS A 74 14.02 4.36 13.73
CA LYS A 74 14.96 3.39 14.34
C LYS A 74 15.90 4.06 15.35
N GLU A 75 16.51 5.17 14.98
CA GLU A 75 17.42 5.93 15.83
C GLU A 75 16.71 6.55 17.03
N CYS A 76 15.53 7.13 16.81
CA CYS A 76 14.71 7.72 17.87
C CYS A 76 14.30 6.69 18.92
N LEU A 77 13.87 5.51 18.48
CA LEU A 77 13.50 4.43 19.38
C LEU A 77 14.71 3.91 20.16
N THR A 78 15.84 3.70 19.49
CA THR A 78 17.07 3.20 20.12
C THR A 78 17.60 4.18 21.17
N ARG A 79 17.60 5.48 20.86
CA ARG A 79 18.00 6.54 21.80
C ARG A 79 17.04 6.65 22.98
N ALA A 80 15.73 6.51 22.75
CA ALA A 80 14.72 6.69 23.79
C ALA A 80 14.54 5.45 24.69
N MET A 81 14.76 4.24 24.18
CA MET A 81 14.66 3.00 24.97
C MET A 81 15.78 2.89 26.00
N GLY A 82 17.00 3.32 25.67
CA GLY A 82 18.15 3.34 26.59
C GLY A 82 18.23 2.10 27.52
N PRO A 83 18.44 2.27 28.84
CA PRO A 83 18.41 1.18 29.81
C PRO A 83 16.99 0.80 30.27
N SER A 84 16.00 1.69 30.11
CA SER A 84 14.66 1.51 30.67
C SER A 84 13.78 0.56 29.85
N LYS A 85 14.08 0.36 28.56
CA LYS A 85 13.32 -0.51 27.65
C LYS A 85 11.82 -0.20 27.65
N LEU A 86 11.47 1.09 27.71
CA LEU A 86 10.09 1.54 27.70
C LEU A 86 9.73 2.20 26.36
N CYS A 87 8.50 2.01 25.91
CA CYS A 87 7.95 2.73 24.77
C CYS A 87 7.89 4.24 25.06
N PRO A 88 8.45 5.12 24.21
CA PRO A 88 8.44 6.57 24.44
C PRO A 88 7.03 7.19 24.49
N LYS A 89 6.05 6.54 23.83
CA LYS A 89 4.68 7.07 23.72
C LYS A 89 3.74 6.61 24.83
N CYS A 90 3.80 5.33 25.21
CA CYS A 90 2.86 4.75 26.18
C CYS A 90 3.53 4.16 27.44
N ARG A 91 4.86 4.23 27.54
CA ARG A 91 5.66 3.74 28.67
C ARG A 91 5.47 2.24 29.01
N LYS A 92 4.93 1.46 28.07
CA LYS A 92 4.89 -0.01 28.18
C LYS A 92 6.29 -0.59 28.02
N THR A 93 6.56 -1.71 28.68
CA THR A 93 7.82 -2.44 28.56
C THR A 93 7.95 -3.06 27.18
N GLU A 94 9.04 -2.72 26.48
CA GLU A 94 9.32 -3.15 25.12
C GLU A 94 10.62 -3.96 25.10
N THR A 95 10.52 -5.22 24.70
CA THR A 95 11.68 -6.14 24.62
C THR A 95 12.26 -6.23 23.22
N SER A 96 11.49 -5.88 22.20
CA SER A 96 11.90 -5.93 20.80
C SER A 96 11.05 -5.00 19.93
N PHE A 97 11.55 -4.65 18.75
CA PHE A 97 10.84 -3.90 17.72
C PHE A 97 10.98 -4.60 16.37
N VAL A 98 10.01 -4.41 15.49
CA VAL A 98 10.01 -4.92 14.12
C VAL A 98 10.27 -3.78 13.15
N ARG A 99 11.06 -4.05 12.11
CA ARG A 99 11.30 -3.07 11.02
C ARG A 99 10.15 -3.14 10.04
N LEU A 100 9.59 -2.00 9.70
CA LEU A 100 8.57 -1.89 8.66
C LEU A 100 9.29 -1.58 7.35
N TYR A 101 9.16 -2.49 6.38
CA TYR A 101 9.56 -2.23 5.00
C TYR A 101 8.32 -1.74 4.27
N THR A 102 8.04 -0.43 4.36
CA THR A 102 7.08 0.17 3.46
C THR A 102 7.73 0.22 2.09
N TYR A 103 7.22 -0.57 1.15
CA TYR A 103 7.53 -0.39 -0.27
C TYR A 103 6.99 0.99 -0.66
N LEU A 104 7.85 1.99 -0.58
CA LEU A 104 7.59 3.28 -1.21
C LEU A 104 7.90 3.08 -2.71
N PRO A 105 6.91 3.21 -3.62
CA PRO A 105 7.17 3.27 -5.05
C PRO A 105 7.94 4.54 -5.43
#